data_AF-A0A815XG02-F1
#
_entry.id   AF-A0A815XG02-F1
#
_cell.length_a   1.000
_cell.length_b   1.000
_cell.length_c   1.000
_cell.angle_alpha   90.00
_cell.angle_beta   90.00
_cell.angle_gamma   90.00
#
_symmetry.space_group_name_H-M   'P 1'
#
loop_
_entity.id
_entity.type
_entity.pdbx_description
1 polymer ?
#
loop_
_entity_poly.entity_id
_entity_poly.type
_entity_poly.pdbx_seq_one_letter_code
_entity_poly.pdbx_strand_id
1 'polypeptide(L)'
;SEHEEARHVPIVATLAVLALYIAMGALLFAQWESWHVLDGAYFCFITFTTIGFGDLVPGKGTVAESKAGKAAMCALFLLFGMIVMAMSFKLMQDEIMSKFRRIARRFGFVKQNMNDPG
;
A
#
# COMPACT_ATOMS: atom_id res chain seq x y z
N SER A 1 32.64 6.92 -1.57
CA SER A 1 31.64 5.98 -1.02
C SER A 1 30.33 6.73 -0.99
N GLU A 2 29.23 6.31 -1.57
CA GLU A 2 28.89 5.19 -2.44
C GLU A 2 27.86 5.78 -3.40
N HIS A 3 27.71 5.15 -4.55
CA HIS A 3 26.75 5.55 -5.56
C HIS A 3 25.35 5.74 -4.94
N GLU A 4 24.89 7.00 -4.86
CA GLU A 4 23.46 7.32 -4.82
C GLU A 4 22.92 7.01 -6.22
N GLU A 5 22.94 5.72 -6.55
CA GLU A 5 22.22 5.18 -7.67
C GLU A 5 20.77 5.56 -7.39
N ALA A 6 20.23 6.48 -8.19
CA ALA A 6 18.82 6.81 -8.22
C ALA A 6 18.07 5.50 -8.52
N ARG A 7 17.82 4.72 -7.48
CA ARG A 7 17.35 3.35 -7.56
C ARG A 7 15.89 3.48 -7.96
N HIS A 8 15.64 3.51 -9.26
CA HIS A 8 14.31 3.43 -9.83
C HIS A 8 13.69 2.15 -9.27
N VAL A 9 12.89 2.29 -8.21
CA VAL A 9 12.16 1.16 -7.64
C VAL A 9 11.14 0.78 -8.71
N PRO A 10 11.25 -0.40 -9.33
CA PRO A 10 10.33 -0.77 -10.39
C PRO A 10 8.94 -0.88 -9.78
N ILE A 11 7.92 -0.43 -10.52
CA ILE A 11 6.50 -0.53 -10.11
C ILE A 11 6.18 -1.96 -9.66
N VAL A 12 6.79 -2.95 -10.31
CA VAL A 12 6.65 -4.37 -9.97
C VAL A 12 7.12 -4.69 -8.54
N ALA A 13 8.23 -4.09 -8.08
CA ALA A 13 8.70 -4.30 -6.71
C ALA A 13 7.73 -3.68 -5.68
N THR A 14 7.21 -2.48 -5.97
CA THR A 14 6.18 -1.84 -5.14
C THR A 14 4.93 -2.71 -5.05
N LEU A 15 4.42 -3.19 -6.20
CA LEU A 15 3.26 -4.09 -6.24
C LEU A 15 3.52 -5.42 -5.52
N ALA A 16 4.73 -5.98 -5.63
CA ALA A 16 5.10 -7.20 -4.93
C ALA A 16 5.10 -7.01 -3.40
N VAL A 17 5.62 -5.88 -2.91
CA VAL A 17 5.56 -5.55 -1.47
C VAL A 17 4.11 -5.43 -1.00
N LEU A 18 3.24 -4.77 -1.76
CA LEU A 18 1.81 -4.68 -1.42
C LEU A 18 1.14 -6.05 -1.40
N ALA A 19 1.40 -6.89 -2.40
CA ALA A 19 0.85 -8.23 -2.48
C ALA A 19 1.31 -9.12 -1.32
N LEU A 20 2.61 -9.08 -0.98
CA LEU A 20 3.17 -9.80 0.17
C LEU A 20 2.55 -9.32 1.49
N TYR A 21 2.33 -8.01 1.62
CA TYR A 21 1.73 -7.44 2.81
C TYR A 21 0.26 -7.87 2.99
N ILE A 22 -0.53 -7.88 1.91
CA ILE A 22 -1.89 -8.42 1.91
C ILE A 22 -1.89 -9.92 2.22
N ALA A 23 -0.99 -10.70 1.63
CA ALA A 23 -0.89 -12.14 1.88
C ALA A 23 -0.53 -12.44 3.35
N MET A 24 0.37 -11.65 3.94
CA MET A 24 0.73 -11.76 5.35
C MET A 24 -0.48 -11.45 6.26
N GLY A 25 -1.23 -10.38 5.96
CA GLY A 25 -2.47 -10.06 6.66
C GLY A 25 -3.52 -11.15 6.53
N ALA A 26 -3.70 -11.69 5.33
CA ALA A 26 -4.65 -12.77 5.05
C ALA A 26 -4.38 -14.01 5.91
N LEU A 27 -3.12 -14.44 5.99
CA LEU A 27 -2.71 -15.56 6.83
C LEU A 27 -2.87 -15.26 8.33
N LEU A 28 -2.48 -14.05 8.76
CA LEU A 28 -2.59 -13.64 10.16
C LEU A 28 -4.05 -13.65 10.63
N PHE A 29 -4.95 -13.02 9.88
CA PHE A 29 -6.37 -12.95 10.25
C PHE A 29 -7.10 -14.28 10.05
N ALA A 30 -6.71 -15.10 9.06
CA ALA A 30 -7.21 -16.46 8.93
C ALA A 30 -6.90 -17.31 10.17
N GLN A 31 -5.68 -17.19 10.73
CA GLN A 31 -5.30 -17.91 11.95
C GLN A 31 -5.94 -17.33 13.20
N TRP A 32 -6.02 -15.99 13.33
CA TRP A 32 -6.56 -15.34 14.53
C TRP A 32 -8.08 -15.43 14.66
N GLU A 33 -8.81 -15.24 13.56
CA GLU A 33 -10.27 -15.22 13.56
C GLU A 33 -10.87 -16.54 13.05
N SER A 34 -10.02 -17.54 12.74
CA SER A 34 -10.42 -18.81 12.13
C SER A 34 -11.19 -18.62 10.81
N TRP A 35 -10.86 -17.55 10.07
CA TRP A 35 -11.44 -17.26 8.75
C TRP A 35 -10.74 -18.06 7.65
N HIS A 36 -11.39 -18.20 6.49
CA HIS A 36 -10.69 -18.68 5.32
C HIS A 36 -9.64 -17.65 4.87
N VAL A 37 -8.54 -18.13 4.28
CA VAL A 37 -7.46 -17.25 3.77
C VAL A 37 -7.98 -16.23 2.75
N LEU A 38 -8.98 -16.61 1.96
CA LEU A 38 -9.66 -15.72 1.01
C LEU A 38 -10.43 -14.59 1.72
N ASP A 39 -11.10 -14.87 2.83
CA ASP A 39 -11.82 -13.88 3.63
C ASP A 39 -10.84 -12.90 4.28
N GLY A 40 -9.71 -13.40 4.79
CA GLY A 40 -8.62 -12.59 5.32
C GLY A 40 -8.01 -11.68 4.25
N ALA A 41 -7.77 -12.20 3.03
CA ALA A 41 -7.26 -11.41 1.91
C ALA A 41 -8.27 -10.34 1.47
N TYR A 42 -9.55 -10.69 1.40
CA TYR A 42 -10.63 -9.76 1.10
C TYR A 42 -10.71 -8.65 2.14
N PHE A 43 -10.68 -8.97 3.44
CA PHE A 43 -10.66 -8.00 4.53
C PHE A 43 -9.49 -7.00 4.40
N CYS A 44 -8.27 -7.51 4.17
CA CYS A 44 -7.10 -6.66 3.96
C CYS A 44 -7.27 -5.78 2.72
N PHE A 45 -7.75 -6.33 1.61
CA PHE A 45 -7.96 -5.59 0.37
C PHE A 45 -8.96 -4.44 0.56
N ILE A 46 -10.17 -4.71 1.08
CA ILE A 46 -11.21 -3.67 1.26
C ILE A 46 -10.79 -2.59 2.26
N THR A 47 -9.96 -2.95 3.25
CA THR A 47 -9.47 -2.02 4.26
C THR A 47 -8.40 -1.10 3.68
N PHE A 48 -7.40 -1.64 2.96
CA PHE A 48 -6.32 -0.83 2.37
C PHE A 48 -6.73 -0.04 1.13
N THR A 49 -7.72 -0.54 0.39
CA THR A 49 -8.38 0.24 -0.67
C THR A 49 -9.37 1.26 -0.11
N THR A 50 -9.54 1.30 1.22
CA THR A 50 -10.47 2.20 1.92
C THR A 50 -11.94 2.03 1.51
N ILE A 51 -12.31 0.91 0.87
CA ILE A 51 -13.69 0.56 0.54
C ILE A 51 -14.48 0.30 1.82
N GLY A 52 -13.94 -0.51 2.73
CA GLY A 52 -14.40 -0.62 4.11
C GLY A 52 -15.86 -1.06 4.30
N PHE A 53 -16.33 -2.12 3.61
CA PHE A 53 -17.71 -2.61 3.77
C PHE A 53 -18.11 -2.98 5.22
N GLY A 54 -17.15 -3.42 6.04
CA GLY A 54 -17.38 -3.73 7.47
C GLY A 54 -18.16 -5.01 7.73
N ASP A 55 -18.35 -5.83 6.70
CA ASP A 55 -18.89 -7.18 6.75
C ASP A 55 -17.97 -8.12 7.55
N LEU A 56 -16.69 -8.13 7.23
CA LEU A 56 -15.64 -8.85 7.94
C LEU A 56 -14.83 -7.88 8.81
N VAL A 57 -14.85 -8.09 10.13
CA VAL A 57 -14.09 -7.28 11.10
C VAL A 57 -13.55 -8.19 12.20
N PRO A 58 -12.22 -8.17 12.46
CA PRO A 58 -11.62 -8.97 13.51
C PRO A 58 -12.15 -8.55 14.90
N GLY A 59 -12.32 -9.51 15.80
CA GLY A 59 -12.82 -9.28 17.16
C GLY A 59 -14.35 -9.35 17.33
N LYS A 60 -15.12 -9.67 16.27
CA LYS A 60 -16.56 -9.98 16.38
C LYS A 60 -16.81 -11.36 17.04
N GLY A 61 -15.86 -12.29 17.02
CA GLY A 61 -15.96 -13.64 17.58
C GLY A 61 -15.87 -13.72 19.12
N THR A 62 -16.64 -14.62 19.72
CA THR A 62 -16.86 -14.82 21.16
C THR A 62 -15.73 -15.55 21.90
N VAL A 63 -14.48 -15.04 21.86
CA VAL A 63 -13.42 -15.56 22.75
C VAL A 63 -12.99 -14.45 23.71
N ALA A 64 -13.38 -14.61 24.97
CA ALA A 64 -13.25 -13.64 26.07
C ALA A 64 -11.80 -13.41 26.56
N GLU A 65 -10.79 -13.91 25.87
CA GLU A 65 -9.39 -13.75 26.22
C GLU A 65 -8.77 -12.55 25.47
N SER A 66 -8.57 -11.46 26.21
CA SER A 66 -7.90 -10.20 25.83
C SER A 66 -8.35 -9.58 24.49
N LYS A 67 -9.62 -9.14 24.41
CA LYS A 67 -10.14 -8.36 23.27
C LYS A 67 -9.31 -7.12 22.97
N ALA A 68 -8.80 -6.46 24.01
CA ALA A 68 -7.98 -5.25 23.88
C ALA A 68 -6.64 -5.52 23.17
N GLY A 69 -5.98 -6.64 23.50
CA GLY A 69 -4.70 -7.01 22.87
C GLY A 69 -4.84 -7.31 21.38
N LYS A 70 -5.84 -8.12 21.00
CA LYS A 70 -6.08 -8.45 19.58
C LYS A 70 -6.50 -7.23 18.76
N ALA A 71 -7.38 -6.39 19.30
CA ALA A 71 -7.80 -5.15 18.66
C ALA A 71 -6.63 -4.16 18.48
N ALA A 72 -5.79 -4.00 19.50
CA ALA A 72 -4.59 -3.15 19.41
C ALA A 72 -3.61 -3.67 18.37
N MET A 73 -3.34 -4.98 18.32
CA MET A 73 -2.46 -5.56 17.31
C MET A 73 -3.03 -5.43 15.89
N CYS A 74 -4.34 -5.61 15.72
CA CYS A 74 -5.02 -5.35 14.45
C CYS A 74 -4.87 -3.88 14.04
N ALA A 75 -5.11 -2.94 14.96
CA ALA A 75 -4.96 -1.52 14.68
C ALA A 75 -3.53 -1.16 14.28
N LEU A 76 -2.52 -1.68 15.00
CA LEU A 76 -1.10 -1.47 14.67
C LEU A 76 -0.73 -2.06 13.31
N PHE A 77 -1.22 -3.26 13.00
CA PHE A 77 -1.04 -3.86 11.68
C PHE A 77 -1.63 -2.95 10.60
N LEU A 78 -2.89 -2.56 10.73
CA LEU A 78 -3.56 -1.68 9.76
C LEU A 78 -2.86 -0.32 9.61
N LEU A 79 -2.42 0.29 10.69
CA LEU A 79 -1.68 1.56 10.66
C LEU A 79 -0.37 1.42 9.89
N PHE A 80 0.41 0.36 10.16
CA PHE A 80 1.64 0.08 9.42
C PHE A 80 1.35 -0.18 7.94
N GLY A 81 0.29 -0.93 7.65
CA GLY A 81 -0.17 -1.19 6.29
C GLY A 81 -0.53 0.06 5.52
N MET A 82 -1.24 0.98 6.16
CA MET A 82 -1.59 2.28 5.57
C MET A 82 -0.34 3.12 5.25
N ILE A 83 0.70 3.06 6.08
CA ILE A 83 1.99 3.72 5.80
C ILE A 83 2.66 3.10 4.56
N VAL A 84 2.72 1.77 4.50
CA VAL A 84 3.30 1.05 3.34
C VAL A 84 2.52 1.35 2.06
N MET A 85 1.18 1.35 2.12
CA MET A 85 0.30 1.72 1.01
C MET A 85 0.56 3.17 0.58
N ALA A 86 0.61 4.12 1.51
CA ALA A 86 0.84 5.53 1.21
C ALA A 86 2.21 5.76 0.53
N MET A 87 3.27 5.12 1.02
CA MET A 87 4.59 5.20 0.39
C MET A 87 4.59 4.56 -1.00
N SER A 88 3.92 3.42 -1.15
CA SER A 88 3.78 2.73 -2.43
C SER A 88 3.03 3.58 -3.47
N PHE A 89 1.95 4.26 -3.05
CA PHE A 89 1.22 5.20 -3.89
C PHE A 89 2.09 6.38 -4.31
N LYS A 90 2.87 6.97 -3.40
CA LYS A 90 3.80 8.06 -3.73
C LYS A 90 4.83 7.62 -4.76
N LEU A 91 5.49 6.48 -4.54
CA LEU A 91 6.48 5.93 -5.49
C LEU A 91 5.86 5.68 -6.87
N MET A 92 4.64 5.13 -6.90
CA MET A 92 3.93 4.89 -8.15
C MET A 92 3.57 6.20 -8.87
N GLN A 93 3.11 7.23 -8.14
CA GLN A 93 2.84 8.55 -8.70
C GLN A 93 4.10 9.19 -9.29
N ASP A 94 5.22 9.13 -8.57
CA ASP A 94 6.50 9.68 -9.04
C ASP A 94 6.97 8.99 -10.33
N GLU A 95 6.85 7.67 -10.40
CA GLU A 95 7.26 6.89 -11.57
C GLU A 95 6.31 7.10 -12.76
N ILE A 96 5.00 7.12 -12.53
CA ILE A 96 4.01 7.46 -13.57
C ILE A 96 4.30 8.86 -14.10
N MET A 97 4.57 9.82 -13.22
CA MET A 97 4.87 11.18 -13.62
C MET A 97 6.22 11.30 -14.32
N SER A 98 7.21 10.48 -13.96
CA SER A 98 8.50 10.41 -14.66
C SER A 98 8.33 9.89 -16.10
N LYS A 99 7.48 8.87 -16.30
CA LYS A 99 7.16 8.32 -17.63
C LYS A 99 6.30 9.28 -18.44
N PHE A 100 5.28 9.87 -17.83
CA PHE A 100 4.43 10.86 -18.48
C PHE A 100 5.24 12.08 -18.92
N ARG A 101 6.18 12.59 -18.09
CA ARG A 101 7.11 13.66 -18.50
C ARG A 101 8.02 13.25 -19.67
N ARG A 102 8.46 11.99 -19.73
CA ARG A 102 9.22 11.46 -20.89
C ARG A 102 8.35 11.44 -22.15
N ILE A 103 7.12 10.99 -22.03
CA ILE A 103 6.15 10.95 -23.14
C ILE A 103 5.78 12.37 -23.58
N ALA A 104 5.45 13.28 -22.67
CA ALA A 104 5.12 14.67 -22.95
C ALA A 104 6.26 15.41 -23.66
N ARG A 105 7.53 15.15 -23.30
CA ARG A 105 8.70 15.66 -24.02
C ARG A 105 8.79 15.11 -25.44
N ARG A 106 8.48 13.83 -25.65
CA ARG A 106 8.48 13.21 -26.99
C ARG A 106 7.38 13.77 -27.90
N PHE A 107 6.26 14.18 -27.33
CA PHE A 107 5.15 14.82 -28.05
C PHE A 107 5.27 16.36 -28.12
N GLY A 108 6.34 16.98 -27.59
CA GLY A 108 6.57 18.42 -27.71
C GLY A 108 5.67 19.32 -26.85
N PHE A 109 4.89 18.75 -25.91
CA PHE A 109 3.97 19.52 -25.06
C PHE A 109 4.65 20.22 -23.86
N VAL A 110 5.97 20.10 -23.69
CA VAL A 110 6.72 20.85 -22.68
C VAL A 110 7.36 22.07 -23.34
N LYS A 111 6.62 23.18 -23.35
CA LYS A 111 7.15 24.51 -23.67
C LYS A 111 8.13 24.91 -22.58
N GLN A 112 9.41 25.06 -22.89
CA GLN A 112 10.32 25.88 -22.08
C GLN A 112 9.88 27.34 -22.26
N ASN A 113 9.07 27.86 -21.34
CA ASN A 113 9.01 29.32 -21.15
C ASN A 113 10.27 29.68 -20.36
N MET A 114 11.31 30.20 -21.03
CA MET A 114 11.51 31.62 -21.38
C MET A 114 11.95 32.43 -20.17
N ASN A 115 13.21 32.86 -20.23
CA ASN A 115 13.69 34.16 -19.77
C ASN A 115 13.51 34.50 -18.28
N ASP A 116 14.62 34.41 -17.54
CA ASP A 116 14.99 35.50 -16.63
C ASP A 116 16.29 36.13 -17.17
N PRO A 117 16.19 37.17 -18.02
CA PRO A 117 17.28 38.09 -18.32
C PRO A 117 17.14 39.30 -17.40
N GLY A 118 18.13 39.53 -16.53
CA GLY A 118 18.22 40.72 -15.70
C GLY A 118 18.83 40.45 -14.34
#